data_AF-A0A0J7K0J8-F1
#
_entry.id   AF-A0A0J7K0J8-F1
#
_cell.length_a   1.000
_cell.length_b   1.000
_cell.length_c   1.000
_cell.angle_alpha   90.00
_cell.angle_beta   90.00
_cell.angle_gamma   90.00
#
_symmetry.space_group_name_H-M   'P 1'
#
loop_
_entity.id
_entity.type
_entity.pdbx_description
1 polymer ?
#
loop_
_entity_poly.entity_id
_entity_poly.type
_entity_poly.pdbx_seq_one_letter_code
_entity_poly.pdbx_strand_id
1 'polypeptide(L)' 'MSGERQTDNVLNIKCGYCGEILAVTVQEEIFHHKCLGYYDENKHAVSIDEDFVATITIKKLIRTLVMNVSPQQITVTKL' A
#
# COMPACT_ATOMS: atom_id res chain seq x y z
N MET A 1 8.17 -40.42 -14.17
CA MET A 1 7.45 -39.16 -13.87
C MET A 1 8.13 -38.56 -12.66
N SER A 2 9.14 -37.74 -12.89
CA SER A 2 9.95 -37.14 -11.83
C SER A 2 9.25 -35.87 -11.40
N GLY A 3 8.59 -35.90 -10.24
CA GLY A 3 7.91 -34.74 -9.67
C GLY A 3 8.92 -33.67 -9.32
N GLU A 4 8.85 -32.55 -10.03
CA GLU A 4 9.61 -31.34 -9.71
C GLU A 4 9.15 -30.87 -8.33
N ARG A 5 10.07 -30.81 -7.36
CA ARG A 5 9.81 -30.20 -6.05
C ARG A 5 9.66 -28.70 -6.28
N GLN A 6 8.41 -28.24 -6.34
CA GLN A 6 8.07 -26.83 -6.30
C GLN A 6 8.51 -26.31 -4.93
N THR A 7 9.66 -25.68 -4.87
CA THR A 7 10.08 -24.92 -3.70
C THR A 7 9.21 -23.68 -3.67
N ASP A 8 8.11 -23.72 -2.92
CA ASP A 8 7.32 -22.53 -2.63
C ASP A 8 8.27 -21.50 -2.02
N ASN A 9 8.48 -20.38 -2.72
CA ASN A 9 9.38 -19.32 -2.28
C ASN A 9 8.75 -18.62 -1.08
N VAL A 10 9.01 -19.13 0.13
CA VAL A 10 8.56 -18.51 1.38
C VAL A 10 9.30 -17.19 1.57
N LEU A 11 8.54 -16.10 1.63
CA LEU A 11 9.01 -14.77 1.97
C LEU A 11 8.83 -14.55 3.48
N ASN A 12 9.89 -14.13 4.16
CA ASN A 12 9.84 -13.75 5.55
C ASN A 12 9.69 -12.23 5.64
N ILE A 13 8.53 -11.77 6.12
CA ILE A 13 8.18 -10.36 6.20
C ILE A 13 7.94 -10.00 7.67
N LYS A 14 8.58 -8.96 8.17
CA LYS A 14 8.38 -8.49 9.53
C LYS A 14 7.12 -7.62 9.60
N CYS A 15 6.27 -7.82 10.60
CA CYS A 15 5.17 -6.90 10.87
C CYS A 15 5.71 -5.60 11.49
N GLY A 16 5.45 -4.46 10.87
CA GLY A 16 5.89 -3.14 11.37
C GLY A 16 5.18 -2.67 12.64
N TYR A 17 4.10 -3.34 13.07
CA TYR A 17 3.34 -2.95 14.27
C TYR A 17 3.73 -3.73 15.52
N CYS A 18 3.87 -5.05 15.41
CA CYS A 18 4.18 -5.93 16.55
C CYS A 18 5.58 -6.56 16.48
N GLY A 19 6.26 -6.47 15.34
CA GLY A 19 7.59 -7.03 15.14
C GLY A 19 7.63 -8.54 14.87
N GLU A 20 6.49 -9.25 14.87
CA GLU A 20 6.42 -10.68 14.52
C GLU A 20 6.86 -10.92 13.06
N ILE A 21 7.53 -12.04 12.81
CA ILE A 21 7.92 -12.47 11.45
C ILE A 21 6.79 -13.31 10.85
N LEU A 22 6.31 -12.89 9.69
CA LEU A 22 5.31 -13.55 8.88
C LEU A 22 6.02 -14.36 7.80
N ALA A 23 5.95 -15.68 7.88
CA ALA A 23 6.37 -16.56 6.80
C ALA A 23 5.19 -16.74 5.84
N VAL A 24 5.27 -16.13 4.67
CA VAL A 24 4.20 -16.13 3.67
C VAL A 24 4.67 -16.74 2.36
N THR A 25 3.80 -17.53 1.75
CA THR A 25 4.00 -18.12 0.42
C THR A 25 3.35 -17.27 -0.66
N VAL A 26 2.27 -16.57 -0.31
CA VAL A 26 1.54 -15.63 -1.17
C VAL A 26 1.26 -14.33 -0.43
N GLN A 27 1.11 -13.24 -1.18
CA GLN A 27 0.97 -11.91 -0.61
C GLN A 27 -0.29 -11.77 0.26
N GLU A 28 -1.37 -12.49 -0.06
CA GLU A 28 -2.64 -12.41 0.68
C GLU A 28 -2.51 -12.91 2.12
N GLU A 29 -1.58 -13.83 2.41
CA GLU A 29 -1.39 -14.39 3.75
C GLU A 29 -0.93 -13.35 4.78
N ILE A 30 -0.32 -12.24 4.32
CA ILE A 30 0.06 -11.11 5.16
C ILE A 30 -1.17 -10.56 5.91
N PHE A 31 -2.34 -10.56 5.27
CA PHE A 31 -3.57 -9.99 5.85
C PHE A 31 -4.22 -10.87 6.93
N HIS A 32 -3.82 -12.14 7.05
CA HIS A 32 -4.26 -12.99 8.17
C HIS A 32 -3.66 -12.55 9.51
N HIS A 33 -2.61 -11.73 9.49
CA HIS A 33 -2.01 -11.21 10.71
C HIS A 33 -2.91 -10.16 11.37
N LYS A 34 -3.14 -10.29 12.68
CA LYS A 34 -4.05 -9.44 13.48
C LYS A 34 -3.80 -7.93 13.31
N CYS A 35 -2.54 -7.49 13.24
CA CYS A 35 -2.20 -6.07 13.09
C CYS A 35 -2.52 -5.53 11.68
N LEU A 36 -2.85 -6.40 10.74
CA LEU A 36 -3.19 -6.05 9.36
C LEU A 36 -4.66 -6.38 9.02
N GLY A 37 -5.42 -6.94 9.96
CA GLY A 37 -6.81 -7.36 9.74
C GLY A 37 -7.80 -6.21 9.51
N TYR A 38 -7.42 -4.96 9.77
CA TYR A 38 -8.21 -3.77 9.43
C TYR A 38 -7.91 -3.22 8.02
N TYR A 39 -7.10 -3.93 7.23
CA TYR A 39 -6.84 -3.59 5.84
C TYR A 39 -8.15 -3.48 5.05
N ASP A 40 -8.24 -2.44 4.21
CA ASP A 40 -9.38 -2.16 3.36
C ASP A 40 -8.81 -1.75 2.01
N GLU A 41 -8.94 -2.62 1.01
CA GLU A 41 -8.35 -2.43 -0.31
C GLU A 41 -8.75 -1.11 -1.00
N ASN A 42 -9.89 -0.52 -0.62
CA ASN A 42 -10.36 0.74 -1.19
C ASN A 42 -9.71 1.96 -0.54
N LYS A 43 -9.18 1.81 0.69
CA LYS A 43 -8.62 2.91 1.49
C LYS A 43 -7.12 2.77 1.72
N HIS A 44 -6.61 1.56 1.68
CA HIS A 44 -5.29 1.20 2.18
C HIS A 44 -4.41 0.60 1.08
N ALA A 45 -3.10 0.74 1.26
CA ALA A 45 -2.06 0.05 0.51
C ALA A 45 -1.06 -0.57 1.52
N VAL A 46 -0.50 -1.72 1.17
CA VAL A 46 0.60 -2.31 1.96
C VAL A 46 1.91 -1.78 1.43
N SER A 47 2.76 -1.27 2.32
CA SER A 47 4.14 -0.91 2.02
C SER A 47 5.06 -1.92 2.69
N ILE A 48 6.01 -2.46 1.93
CA ILE A 48 7.11 -3.28 2.42
C ILE A 48 8.38 -2.50 2.09
N ASP A 49 9.21 -2.22 3.10
CA ASP A 49 10.47 -1.50 2.92
C ASP A 49 11.65 -2.44 2.61
N GLU A 50 12.85 -1.87 2.51
CA GLU A 50 14.11 -2.56 2.24
C GLU A 50 14.54 -3.55 3.34
N ASP A 51 14.02 -3.36 4.56
CA ASP A 51 14.24 -4.24 5.72
C ASP A 51 13.14 -5.34 5.82
N PHE A 52 12.33 -5.51 4.77
CA PHE A 52 11.21 -6.44 4.71
C PHE A 52 10.16 -6.19 5.80
N VAL A 53 9.94 -4.94 6.20
CA VAL A 53 8.93 -4.55 7.19
C VAL A 53 7.64 -4.13 6.51
N ALA A 54 6.55 -4.84 6.77
CA ALA A 54 5.22 -4.54 6.25
C ALA A 54 4.42 -3.59 7.16
N THR A 55 3.86 -2.54 6.56
CA THR A 55 2.94 -1.59 7.20
C THR A 55 1.74 -1.27 6.30
N ILE A 56 0.65 -0.79 6.90
CA ILE A 56 -0.52 -0.28 6.17
C ILE A 56 -0.38 1.23 6.01
N THR A 57 -0.56 1.71 4.79
CA THR A 57 -0.58 3.13 4.44
C THR A 57 -1.94 3.51 3.85
N ILE A 58 -2.33 4.78 3.96
CA ILE A 58 -3.58 5.28 3.38
C ILE A 58 -3.32 5.62 1.91
N LYS A 59 -4.14 5.07 1.01
CA LYS A 59 -4.19 5.51 -0.39
C LYS A 59 -4.61 6.97 -0.40
N LYS A 60 -3.69 7.86 -0.81
CA LYS A 60 -4.02 9.28 -0.98
C LYS A 60 -5.06 9.37 -2.10
N LEU A 61 -6.32 9.62 -1.73
CA LEU A 61 -7.31 10.08 -2.69
C LEU A 61 -6.76 11.38 -3.27
N ILE A 62 -6.20 11.32 -4.47
CA ILE A 62 -6.03 12.50 -5.31
C ILE A 62 -7.46 12.90 -5.68
N ARG A 63 -8.14 13.60 -4.76
CA ARG A 63 -9.26 14.45 -5.15
C ARG A 63 -8.61 15.51 -6.02
N THR A 64 -8.67 15.31 -7.33
CA THR A 64 -8.44 16.37 -8.29
C THR A 64 -9.41 17.47 -7.91
N LEU A 65 -8.95 18.41 -7.09
CA LEU A 65 -9.57 19.72 -6.95
C LEU A 65 -9.35 20.37 -8.32
N VAL A 66 -10.20 20.02 -9.29
CA VAL A 66 -10.48 20.93 -10.39
C VAL A 66 -11.19 22.08 -9.71
N MET A 67 -10.41 23.00 -9.14
CA MET A 67 -10.89 24.34 -8.86
C MET A 67 -11.38 24.84 -10.21
N ASN A 68 -12.69 24.96 -10.36
CA ASN A 68 -13.31 25.74 -11.42
C ASN A 68 -12.84 27.18 -11.23
N VAL A 69 -11.62 27.49 -11.68
CA VAL A 69 -11.19 28.88 -11.86
C VAL A 69 -11.91 29.32 -13.12
N SER A 70 -13.05 29.99 -12.95
CA SER A 70 -13.76 30.65 -14.03
C SER A 70 -12.79 31.67 -14.67
N PRO A 71 -12.50 31.59 -15.98
CA PRO A 71 -11.46 32.40 -16.62
C PRO A 71 -11.93 33.82 -16.96
N GLN A 72 -12.59 34.51 -16.02
CA GLN A 72 -13.01 35.88 -16.23
C GLN A 72 -12.51 36.79 -15.11
N GLN A 73 -11.78 37.82 -15.54
CA GLN A 73 -11.36 39.02 -14.81
C GLN A 73 -9.95 38.98 -14.19
N ILE A 74 -8.93 38.97 -15.06
CA ILE A 74 -7.73 39.77 -14.79
C ILE A 74 -7.84 41.00 -15.70
N THR A 75 -8.37 42.10 -15.16
CA THR A 75 -8.26 43.42 -15.79
C THR A 75 -6.91 43.98 -15.40
N VAL A 76 -5.97 44.04 -16.36
CA VAL A 76 -4.70 44.76 -16.17
C VAL A 76 -4.97 46.25 -16.38
N THR A 77 -4.97 47.04 -15.32
CA THR A 77 -4.90 48.50 -15.43
C THR A 77 -3.44 48.90 -15.63
N LYS A 78 -3.17 49.48 -16.79
CA LYS A 78 -1.88 50.05 -17.18
C LYS A 78 -1.60 51.31 -16.34
N LEU A 79 -0.40 51.42 -15.76
CA LEU A 79 0.20 52.68 -15.32
C LEU A 79 1.38 53.00 -16.23
#